data_AF-A0A0D8XLK6-F1
#
_entry.id   AF-A0A0D8XLK6-F1
#
_cell.length_a   1.000
_cell.length_b   1.000
_cell.length_c   1.000
_cell.angle_alpha   90.00
_cell.angle_beta   90.00
_cell.angle_gamma   90.00
#
_symmetry.space_group_name_H-M   'P 1'
#
loop_
_entity.id
_entity.type
_entity.pdbx_description
1 polymer ?
#
loop_
_entity_poly.entity_id
_entity_poly.type
_entity_poly.pdbx_seq_one_letter_code
_entity_poly.pdbx_strand_id
1 'polypeptide(L)'
;MKNPASINRAQRDENEEFFLGEKHAVSVTDRETLELVMQKFLRNCLVPHVERLMRTLFEQLTARRGIIGKSLTSGMKKWFGGGSSANLASIPSVSFPPESLEMQSRKLADLAFMFGLYHFAHSQYRSVRKDFEHNHAWLHYAAASEMAAVALYLSDTSFSPRQFPKHYFEVALENQINYSGKYTSVIRCALNASSILGNMALFKEAASLISTIDNIVGFLFS
;
A
#
# COMPACT_ATOMS: atom_id res chain seq x y z
N MET A 1 -28.80 19.43 -60.55
CA MET A 1 -28.85 18.48 -59.42
C MET A 1 -27.47 18.42 -58.80
N LYS A 2 -27.30 18.84 -57.53
CA LYS A 2 -26.00 18.77 -56.85
C LYS A 2 -25.70 17.29 -56.55
N ASN A 3 -24.46 16.86 -56.83
CA ASN A 3 -24.00 15.49 -56.64
C ASN A 3 -24.14 15.08 -55.15
N PRO A 4 -24.78 13.94 -54.81
CA PRO A 4 -24.91 13.48 -53.42
C PRO A 4 -23.56 13.31 -52.69
N ALA A 5 -22.46 13.13 -53.41
CA ALA A 5 -21.12 13.08 -52.83
C ALA A 5 -20.60 14.44 -52.34
N SER A 6 -21.02 15.55 -52.95
CA SER A 6 -20.58 16.90 -52.53
C SER A 6 -21.36 17.44 -51.34
N ILE A 7 -22.60 16.97 -51.14
CA ILE A 7 -23.42 17.29 -49.96
C ILE A 7 -22.85 16.59 -48.71
N ASN A 8 -22.46 15.31 -48.85
CA ASN A 8 -21.84 14.54 -47.77
C ASN A 8 -20.44 15.06 -47.35
N ARG A 9 -19.68 15.67 -48.27
CA ARG A 9 -18.41 16.33 -47.92
C ARG A 9 -18.64 17.62 -47.13
N ALA A 10 -19.52 18.49 -47.60
CA ALA A 10 -19.81 19.75 -46.91
C ALA A 10 -20.37 19.51 -45.49
N GLN A 11 -21.26 18.52 -45.31
CA GLN A 11 -21.74 18.14 -43.97
C GLN A 11 -20.66 17.48 -43.12
N ARG A 12 -19.69 16.77 -43.71
CA ARG A 12 -18.57 16.20 -42.94
C ARG A 12 -17.60 17.29 -42.49
N ASP A 13 -17.36 18.28 -43.33
CA ASP A 13 -16.48 19.43 -43.03
C ASP A 13 -17.14 20.37 -41.99
N GLU A 14 -18.45 20.64 -42.07
CA GLU A 14 -19.20 21.39 -41.05
C GLU A 14 -19.26 20.65 -39.70
N ASN A 15 -19.38 19.32 -39.72
CA ASN A 15 -19.32 18.52 -38.50
C ASN A 15 -17.89 18.47 -37.93
N GLU A 16 -16.85 18.38 -38.76
CA GLU A 16 -15.46 18.47 -38.29
C GLU A 16 -15.12 19.85 -37.71
N GLU A 17 -15.61 20.94 -38.30
CA GLU A 17 -15.50 22.29 -37.73
C GLU A 17 -16.26 22.42 -36.40
N PHE A 18 -17.44 21.80 -36.29
CA PHE A 18 -18.21 21.73 -35.05
C PHE A 18 -17.49 20.91 -33.96
N PHE A 19 -16.86 19.78 -34.32
CA PHE A 19 -16.06 18.95 -33.39
C PHE A 19 -14.68 19.55 -33.07
N LEU A 20 -14.16 20.45 -33.90
CA LEU A 20 -12.94 21.22 -33.63
C LEU A 20 -13.20 22.48 -32.79
N GLY A 21 -14.41 23.04 -32.87
CA GLY A 21 -14.86 24.22 -32.11
C GLY A 21 -15.08 23.99 -30.63
N GLU A 22 -15.14 22.73 -30.17
CA GLU A 22 -15.41 22.38 -28.77
C GLU A 22 -14.28 21.61 -28.08
N LYS A 23 -13.03 21.75 -28.57
CA LYS A 23 -11.88 21.51 -27.68
C LYS A 23 -11.82 22.69 -26.72
N HIS A 24 -12.46 22.55 -25.56
CA HIS A 24 -12.12 23.27 -24.33
C HIS A 24 -10.66 22.95 -23.96
N ALA A 25 -9.73 23.44 -24.78
CA ALA A 25 -8.31 23.41 -24.52
C ALA A 25 -8.08 24.47 -23.46
N VAL A 26 -7.75 24.02 -22.24
CA VAL A 26 -7.17 24.87 -21.20
C VAL A 26 -6.12 25.74 -21.88
N SER A 27 -6.26 27.07 -21.78
CA SER A 27 -5.36 27.98 -22.48
C SER A 27 -3.91 27.72 -22.02
N VAL A 28 -2.93 28.05 -22.85
CA VAL A 28 -1.51 27.88 -22.45
C VAL A 28 -1.24 28.62 -21.14
N THR A 29 -1.83 29.81 -20.97
CA THR A 29 -1.78 30.61 -19.75
C THR A 29 -2.41 29.91 -18.54
N ASP A 30 -3.57 29.27 -18.71
CA ASP A 30 -4.20 28.52 -17.62
C ASP A 30 -3.36 27.29 -17.24
N ARG A 31 -2.77 26.60 -18.21
CA ARG A 31 -1.87 25.46 -17.95
C ARG A 31 -0.65 25.89 -17.13
N GLU A 32 0.01 26.96 -17.53
CA GLU A 32 1.15 27.54 -16.80
C GLU A 32 0.72 27.99 -15.39
N THR A 33 -0.47 28.59 -15.27
CA THR A 33 -1.01 29.01 -13.97
C THR A 33 -1.28 27.81 -13.06
N LEU A 34 -1.87 26.73 -13.59
CA LEU A 34 -2.10 25.49 -12.84
C LEU A 34 -0.80 24.84 -12.39
N GLU A 35 0.22 24.81 -13.23
CA GLU A 35 1.56 24.33 -12.87
C GLU A 35 2.17 25.15 -11.73
N LEU A 36 2.10 26.48 -11.81
CA LEU A 36 2.60 27.38 -10.76
C LEU A 36 1.83 27.22 -9.45
N VAL A 37 0.49 27.09 -9.51
CA VAL A 37 -0.35 26.84 -8.32
C VAL A 37 0.00 25.50 -7.70
N MET A 38 0.13 24.44 -8.50
CA MET A 38 0.47 23.11 -8.00
C MET A 38 1.87 23.10 -7.36
N GLN A 39 2.87 23.71 -8.01
CA GLN A 39 4.22 23.84 -7.44
C GLN A 39 4.22 24.62 -6.12
N LYS A 40 3.48 25.73 -6.05
CA LYS A 40 3.34 26.51 -4.81
C LYS A 40 2.65 25.71 -3.71
N PHE A 41 1.57 24.98 -4.03
CA PHE A 41 0.85 24.14 -3.08
C PHE A 41 1.75 23.01 -2.53
N LEU A 42 2.43 22.29 -3.42
CA LEU A 42 3.34 21.21 -3.03
C LEU A 42 4.45 21.74 -2.12
N ARG A 43 5.12 22.82 -2.52
CA ARG A 43 6.28 23.38 -1.82
C ARG A 43 5.93 24.06 -0.50
N ASN A 44 4.87 24.86 -0.47
CA ASN A 44 4.57 25.72 0.68
C ASN A 44 3.53 25.11 1.62
N CYS A 45 2.73 24.14 1.17
CA CYS A 45 1.63 23.57 1.96
C CYS A 45 1.83 22.08 2.22
N LEU A 46 1.84 21.25 1.17
CA LEU A 46 1.75 19.80 1.34
C LEU A 46 3.03 19.21 1.96
N VAL A 47 4.20 19.48 1.38
CA VAL A 47 5.48 18.95 1.89
C VAL A 47 5.73 19.41 3.34
N PRO A 48 5.63 20.71 3.68
CA PRO A 48 5.82 21.15 5.07
C PRO A 48 4.79 20.58 6.05
N HIS A 49 3.55 20.34 5.61
CA HIS A 49 2.53 19.71 6.44
C HIS A 49 2.89 18.26 6.75
N VAL A 50 3.25 17.48 5.73
CA VAL A 50 3.59 16.06 5.89
C VAL A 50 4.88 15.88 6.68
N GLU A 51 5.90 16.70 6.47
CA GLU A 51 7.13 16.69 7.29
C GLU A 51 6.82 16.90 8.77
N ARG A 52 5.96 17.86 9.10
CA ARG A 52 5.53 18.11 10.49
C ARG A 52 4.77 16.92 11.06
N LEU A 53 3.82 16.36 10.29
CA LEU A 53 3.04 15.20 10.70
C LEU A 53 3.93 13.99 10.97
N MET A 54 4.88 13.69 10.07
CA MET A 54 5.83 12.60 10.23
C MET A 54 6.72 12.81 11.47
N ARG A 55 7.20 14.03 11.70
CA ARG A 55 7.99 14.38 12.89
C ARG A 55 7.20 14.15 14.17
N THR A 56 5.97 14.65 14.25
CA THR A 56 5.10 14.45 15.42
C THR A 56 4.81 12.97 15.67
N LEU A 57 4.50 12.20 14.63
CA LEU A 57 4.30 10.75 14.76
C LEU A 57 5.58 10.06 15.28
N PHE A 58 6.74 10.38 14.72
CA PHE A 58 8.00 9.79 15.14
C PHE A 58 8.37 10.12 16.60
N GLU A 59 8.18 11.37 17.02
CA GLU A 59 8.40 11.81 18.40
C GLU A 59 7.48 11.07 19.37
N GLN A 60 6.18 10.93 19.04
CA GLN A 60 5.22 10.19 19.85
C GLN A 60 5.58 8.71 20.00
N LEU A 61 5.98 8.06 18.90
CA LEU A 61 6.41 6.66 18.89
C LEU A 61 7.68 6.46 19.73
N THR A 62 8.64 7.37 19.62
CA THR A 62 9.92 7.31 20.34
C THR A 62 9.72 7.53 21.84
N ALA A 63 8.91 8.54 22.22
CA ALA A 63 8.57 8.81 23.61
C ALA A 63 7.89 7.60 24.26
N ARG A 64 6.94 6.96 23.57
CA ARG A 64 6.23 5.78 24.09
C ARG A 64 7.14 4.55 24.18
N ARG A 65 8.03 4.31 23.21
CA ARG A 65 9.00 3.19 23.28
C ARG A 65 10.01 3.36 24.43
N GLY A 66 10.44 4.59 24.73
CA GLY A 66 11.34 4.88 25.85
C GLY A 66 10.69 4.74 27.25
N ILE A 67 9.38 4.96 27.35
CA ILE A 67 8.62 4.89 28.61
C ILE A 67 8.11 3.45 28.88
N ILE A 68 7.72 2.72 27.84
CA ILE A 68 7.10 1.39 27.96
C ILE A 68 8.14 0.28 28.21
N GLY A 69 9.42 0.51 27.89
CA GLY A 69 10.53 -0.40 28.20
C GLY A 69 10.79 -0.64 29.70
N LYS A 70 9.99 -0.04 30.60
CA LYS A 70 10.16 -0.15 32.06
C LYS A 70 8.89 -0.40 32.87
N SER A 71 7.66 -0.37 32.31
CA SER A 71 6.48 -0.30 33.19
C SER A 71 5.11 -0.85 32.72
N LEU A 72 4.80 -1.11 31.44
CA LEU A 72 3.38 -1.27 31.06
C LEU A 72 3.02 -2.44 30.12
N THR A 73 3.62 -3.62 30.31
CA THR A 73 3.17 -4.86 29.63
C THR A 73 2.42 -5.83 30.56
N SER A 74 2.08 -5.44 31.79
CA SER A 74 1.29 -6.28 32.70
C SER A 74 0.20 -5.45 33.38
N GLY A 75 -0.97 -5.30 32.76
CA GLY A 75 -2.07 -4.60 33.45
C GLY A 75 -3.40 -4.44 32.73
N MET A 76 -3.46 -4.33 31.40
CA MET A 76 -4.72 -4.00 30.71
C MET A 76 -5.50 -5.21 30.16
N LYS A 77 -5.23 -6.44 30.65
CA LYS A 77 -6.02 -7.64 30.29
C LYS A 77 -7.25 -7.86 31.18
N LYS A 78 -7.53 -6.97 32.15
CA LYS A 78 -8.56 -7.23 33.18
C LYS A 78 -9.76 -6.27 33.19
N TRP A 79 -9.85 -5.28 32.30
CA TRP A 79 -10.99 -4.35 32.34
C TRP A 79 -12.17 -4.74 31.45
N PHE A 80 -12.01 -5.59 30.44
CA PHE A 80 -13.13 -5.96 29.56
C PHE A 80 -13.29 -7.48 29.40
N GLY A 81 -14.28 -8.03 30.09
CA GLY A 81 -15.06 -9.17 29.61
C GLY A 81 -14.71 -10.53 30.20
N GLY A 82 -15.33 -10.86 31.34
CA GLY A 82 -15.54 -12.25 31.74
C GLY A 82 -16.74 -12.88 31.01
N GLY A 83 -16.70 -14.19 30.81
CA GLY A 83 -17.86 -14.99 30.36
C GLY A 83 -17.47 -16.21 29.52
N SER A 84 -17.64 -17.40 30.10
CA SER A 84 -17.38 -18.73 29.53
C SER A 84 -18.25 -19.08 28.31
N SER A 85 -17.70 -19.78 27.31
CA SER A 85 -18.25 -21.00 26.70
C SER A 85 -17.44 -21.39 25.47
N ALA A 86 -17.14 -22.68 25.34
CA ALA A 86 -16.52 -23.27 24.16
C ALA A 86 -17.40 -23.03 22.93
N ASN A 87 -16.84 -22.36 21.91
CA ASN A 87 -17.27 -22.43 20.51
C ASN A 87 -16.06 -22.11 19.62
N LEU A 88 -15.67 -23.10 18.81
CA LEU A 88 -14.60 -23.01 17.83
C LEU A 88 -15.10 -22.26 16.58
N ALA A 89 -15.45 -20.97 16.71
CA ALA A 89 -15.92 -20.14 15.61
C ALA A 89 -15.86 -18.64 15.94
N SER A 90 -14.70 -18.12 16.32
CA SER A 90 -14.38 -16.69 16.30
C SER A 90 -12.94 -16.56 16.78
N ILE A 91 -11.98 -16.43 15.86
CA ILE A 91 -10.71 -15.81 16.25
C ILE A 91 -11.11 -14.37 16.63
N PRO A 92 -10.94 -13.93 17.89
CA PRO A 92 -11.22 -12.55 18.24
C PRO A 92 -10.34 -11.69 17.35
N SER A 93 -10.96 -10.94 16.44
CA SER A 93 -10.21 -10.06 15.55
C SER A 93 -9.51 -9.03 16.44
N VAL A 94 -8.19 -9.08 16.47
CA VAL A 94 -7.38 -8.09 17.17
C VAL A 94 -7.61 -6.76 16.46
N SER A 95 -8.50 -5.95 17.03
CA SER A 95 -8.87 -4.65 16.48
C SER A 95 -7.87 -3.62 16.98
N PHE A 96 -7.09 -3.04 16.05
CA PHE A 96 -6.24 -1.91 16.37
C PHE A 96 -7.01 -0.62 16.06
N PRO A 97 -7.35 0.20 17.08
CA PRO A 97 -7.86 1.53 16.80
C PRO A 97 -6.79 2.33 16.03
N PRO A 98 -7.20 3.30 15.18
CA PRO A 98 -6.24 4.12 14.42
C PRO A 98 -5.18 4.83 15.28
N GLU A 99 -5.49 5.08 16.56
CA GLU A 99 -4.63 5.72 17.54
C GLU A 99 -3.69 4.75 18.29
N SER A 100 -3.75 3.44 18.01
CA SER A 100 -2.82 2.49 18.61
C SER A 100 -1.38 2.78 18.16
N LEU A 101 -0.41 2.36 18.99
CA LEU A 101 1.02 2.57 18.68
C LEU A 101 1.39 1.90 17.35
N GLU A 102 0.85 0.71 17.11
CA GLU A 102 1.06 -0.08 15.91
C GLU A 102 0.49 0.62 14.69
N MET A 103 -0.74 1.16 14.78
CA MET A 103 -1.37 1.85 13.66
C MET A 103 -0.74 3.22 13.38
N GLN A 104 -0.31 3.95 14.41
CA GLN A 104 0.47 5.18 14.23
C GLN A 104 1.85 4.89 13.62
N SER A 105 2.52 3.79 14.03
CA SER A 105 3.77 3.34 13.43
C SER A 105 3.59 2.93 11.97
N ARG A 106 2.46 2.29 11.65
CA ARG A 106 2.09 1.94 10.27
C ARG A 106 1.84 3.18 9.43
N LYS A 107 1.08 4.15 9.94
CA LYS A 107 0.80 5.43 9.28
C LYS A 107 2.08 6.21 8.97
N LEU A 108 3.04 6.24 9.90
CA LEU A 108 4.34 6.86 9.66
C LEU A 108 5.10 6.19 8.52
N ALA A 109 5.09 4.85 8.46
CA ALA A 109 5.72 4.09 7.38
C ALA A 109 5.05 4.36 6.02
N ASP A 110 3.71 4.39 5.98
CA ASP A 110 2.93 4.65 4.76
C ASP A 110 3.15 6.10 4.26
N LEU A 111 3.19 7.10 5.15
CA LEU A 111 3.53 8.49 4.79
C LEU A 111 4.94 8.60 4.21
N ALA A 112 5.93 7.97 4.86
CA ALA A 112 7.29 7.93 4.37
C ALA A 112 7.38 7.29 2.98
N PHE A 113 6.67 6.18 2.77
CA PHE A 113 6.62 5.49 1.50
C PHE A 113 6.04 6.36 0.38
N MET A 114 4.92 7.03 0.63
CA MET A 114 4.29 7.93 -0.36
C MET A 114 5.17 9.10 -0.79
N PHE A 115 6.06 9.57 0.10
CA PHE A 115 7.00 10.66 -0.17
C PHE A 115 8.38 10.17 -0.64
N GLY A 116 8.51 8.90 -1.03
CA GLY A 116 9.74 8.35 -1.60
C GLY A 116 10.86 8.12 -0.58
N LEU A 117 10.59 8.22 0.72
CA LEU A 117 11.55 7.98 1.80
C LEU A 117 11.64 6.47 2.10
N TYR A 118 11.91 5.66 1.07
CA TYR A 118 11.75 4.21 1.10
C TYR A 118 12.63 3.51 2.14
N HIS A 119 13.87 3.94 2.32
CA HIS A 119 14.76 3.37 3.34
C HIS A 119 14.20 3.58 4.76
N PHE A 120 13.69 4.78 5.04
CA PHE A 120 13.04 5.06 6.31
C PHE A 120 11.74 4.26 6.46
N ALA A 121 10.89 4.22 5.42
CA ALA A 121 9.67 3.43 5.40
C ALA A 121 9.96 1.93 5.70
N HIS A 122 10.97 1.35 5.05
CA HIS A 122 11.41 -0.02 5.29
C HIS A 122 11.73 -0.26 6.77
N SER A 123 12.51 0.63 7.40
CA SER A 123 12.85 0.52 8.83
C SER A 123 11.60 0.48 9.73
N GLN A 124 10.59 1.31 9.43
CA GLN A 124 9.36 1.39 10.20
C GLN A 124 8.46 0.17 9.95
N TYR A 125 8.30 -0.27 8.70
CA TYR A 125 7.57 -1.50 8.37
C TYR A 125 8.19 -2.72 9.04
N ARG A 126 9.52 -2.87 8.97
CA ARG A 126 10.25 -3.98 9.59
C ARG A 126 10.03 -4.03 11.10
N SER A 127 9.94 -2.88 11.76
CA SER A 127 9.63 -2.79 13.19
C SER A 127 8.18 -3.20 13.47
N VAL A 128 7.20 -2.50 12.89
CA VAL A 128 5.78 -2.70 13.21
C VAL A 128 5.26 -4.08 12.82
N ARG A 129 5.87 -4.69 11.78
CA ARG A 129 5.60 -6.07 11.38
C ARG A 129 5.80 -7.06 12.53
N LYS A 130 6.87 -6.91 13.32
CA LYS A 130 7.12 -7.76 14.49
C LYS A 130 6.07 -7.54 15.59
N ASP A 131 5.63 -6.30 15.77
CA ASP A 131 4.58 -5.97 16.73
C ASP A 131 3.25 -6.64 16.32
N PHE A 132 2.90 -6.63 15.02
CA PHE A 132 1.72 -7.34 14.52
C PHE A 132 1.82 -8.86 14.66
N GLU A 133 2.99 -9.43 14.38
CA GLU A 133 3.25 -10.86 14.57
C GLU A 133 3.07 -11.28 16.03
N HIS A 134 3.65 -10.52 16.95
CA HIS A 134 3.55 -10.78 18.39
C HIS A 134 2.10 -10.72 18.90
N ASN A 135 1.30 -9.83 18.34
CA ASN A 135 -0.11 -9.67 18.69
C ASN A 135 -1.06 -10.57 17.89
N HIS A 136 -0.56 -11.54 17.11
CA HIS A 136 -1.37 -12.41 16.25
C HIS A 136 -2.30 -11.65 15.28
N ALA A 137 -1.85 -10.47 14.83
CA ALA A 137 -2.58 -9.58 13.94
C ALA A 137 -2.26 -9.92 12.48
N TRP A 138 -2.65 -11.12 12.04
CA TRP A 138 -2.14 -11.75 10.83
C TRP A 138 -2.29 -10.95 9.53
N LEU A 139 -3.40 -10.26 9.33
CA LEU A 139 -3.58 -9.42 8.14
C LEU A 139 -2.72 -8.15 8.17
N HIS A 140 -2.54 -7.55 9.35
CA HIS A 140 -1.62 -6.42 9.52
C HIS A 140 -0.15 -6.87 9.38
N TYR A 141 0.17 -8.05 9.90
CA TYR A 141 1.48 -8.69 9.74
C TYR A 141 1.79 -8.96 8.27
N ALA A 142 0.84 -9.51 7.52
CA ALA A 142 0.97 -9.76 6.09
C ALA A 142 1.23 -8.47 5.31
N ALA A 143 0.39 -7.45 5.51
CA ALA A 143 0.51 -6.17 4.83
C ALA A 143 1.80 -5.42 5.21
N ALA A 144 2.32 -5.59 6.44
CA ALA A 144 3.59 -4.99 6.86
C ALA A 144 4.80 -5.77 6.33
N SER A 145 4.70 -7.09 6.22
CA SER A 145 5.73 -7.95 5.61
C SER A 145 5.92 -7.61 4.14
N GLU A 146 4.83 -7.58 3.37
CA GLU A 146 4.87 -7.21 1.96
C GLU A 146 5.50 -5.82 1.76
N MET A 147 4.99 -4.80 2.47
CA MET A 147 5.48 -3.44 2.31
C MET A 147 6.91 -3.24 2.81
N ALA A 148 7.37 -4.03 3.80
CA ALA A 148 8.78 -4.02 4.18
C ALA A 148 9.68 -4.49 3.03
N ALA A 149 9.30 -5.54 2.30
CA ALA A 149 10.05 -6.02 1.13
C ALA A 149 9.99 -5.03 -0.04
N VAL A 150 8.81 -4.48 -0.34
CA VAL A 150 8.63 -3.47 -1.40
C VAL A 150 9.44 -2.21 -1.10
N ALA A 151 9.37 -1.68 0.12
CA ALA A 151 10.13 -0.49 0.51
C ALA A 151 11.65 -0.72 0.43
N LEU A 152 12.13 -1.92 0.79
CA LEU A 152 13.54 -2.25 0.65
C LEU A 152 13.98 -2.24 -0.82
N TYR A 153 13.24 -2.92 -1.69
CA TYR A 153 13.49 -2.97 -3.13
C TYR A 153 13.55 -1.57 -3.77
N LEU A 154 12.65 -0.67 -3.37
CA LEU A 154 12.63 0.71 -3.87
C LEU A 154 13.71 1.60 -3.24
N SER A 155 14.23 1.25 -2.06
CA SER A 155 15.22 2.06 -1.34
C SER A 155 16.63 1.91 -1.89
N ASP A 156 16.98 0.72 -2.36
CA ASP A 156 18.30 0.38 -2.85
C ASP A 156 18.17 -0.85 -3.75
N THR A 157 18.62 -0.78 -5.00
CA THR A 157 18.61 -1.95 -5.89
C THR A 157 19.96 -2.66 -5.93
N SER A 158 20.94 -2.22 -5.12
CA SER A 158 22.32 -2.71 -5.17
C SER A 158 22.57 -3.98 -4.34
N PHE A 159 21.63 -4.41 -3.51
CA PHE A 159 21.79 -5.64 -2.75
C PHE A 159 21.65 -6.88 -3.65
N SER A 160 22.41 -7.92 -3.31
CA SER A 160 22.33 -9.18 -4.05
C SER A 160 20.94 -9.84 -3.88
N PRO A 161 20.45 -10.58 -4.89
CA PRO A 161 19.20 -11.34 -4.76
C PRO A 161 19.16 -12.34 -3.59
N ARG A 162 20.32 -12.69 -3.02
CA ARG A 162 20.44 -13.55 -1.84
C ARG A 162 20.14 -12.82 -0.53
N GLN A 163 20.35 -11.51 -0.47
CA GLN A 163 20.12 -10.69 0.72
C GLN A 163 18.69 -10.15 0.80
N PHE A 164 17.95 -10.20 -0.30
CA PHE A 164 16.56 -9.77 -0.33
C PHE A 164 15.66 -10.67 0.53
N PRO A 165 14.80 -10.13 1.40
CA PRO A 165 13.97 -10.91 2.31
C PRO A 165 12.75 -11.53 1.60
N LYS A 166 12.98 -12.46 0.67
CA LYS A 166 11.92 -13.13 -0.12
C LYS A 166 10.80 -13.72 0.74
N HIS A 167 11.17 -14.29 1.89
CA HIS A 167 10.24 -14.87 2.87
C HIS A 167 9.17 -13.89 3.38
N TYR A 168 9.37 -12.57 3.25
CA TYR A 168 8.34 -11.59 3.59
C TYR A 168 7.12 -11.69 2.67
N PHE A 169 7.31 -12.03 1.39
CA PHE A 169 6.21 -12.26 0.46
C PHE A 169 5.51 -13.59 0.71
N GLU A 170 6.27 -14.64 1.03
CA GLU A 170 5.71 -15.96 1.39
C GLU A 170 4.78 -15.85 2.59
N VAL A 171 5.25 -15.21 3.66
CA VAL A 171 4.47 -14.95 4.88
C VAL A 171 3.25 -14.07 4.57
N ALA A 172 3.40 -13.04 3.73
CA ALA A 172 2.28 -12.17 3.38
C ALA A 172 1.18 -12.92 2.62
N LEU A 173 1.56 -13.77 1.66
CA LEU A 173 0.63 -14.58 0.89
C LEU A 173 -0.08 -15.61 1.76
N GLU A 174 0.68 -16.37 2.56
CA GLU A 174 0.12 -17.37 3.48
C GLU A 174 -0.94 -16.76 4.40
N ASN A 175 -0.63 -15.64 5.05
CA ASN A 175 -1.56 -14.99 5.96
C ASN A 175 -2.76 -14.36 5.22
N GLN A 176 -2.58 -13.86 4.00
CA GLN A 176 -3.72 -13.36 3.22
C GLN A 176 -4.64 -14.50 2.77
N ILE A 177 -4.09 -15.65 2.36
CA ILE A 177 -4.87 -16.83 1.97
C ILE A 177 -5.66 -17.35 3.16
N ASN A 178 -5.01 -17.48 4.32
CA ASN A 178 -5.61 -18.07 5.51
C ASN A 178 -6.65 -17.16 6.20
N TYR A 179 -6.47 -15.83 6.16
CA TYR A 179 -7.26 -14.92 6.99
C TYR A 179 -8.04 -13.83 6.24
N SER A 180 -7.69 -13.50 4.98
CA SER A 180 -8.27 -12.31 4.32
C SER A 180 -9.71 -12.53 3.89
N GLY A 181 -10.02 -13.74 3.40
CA GLY A 181 -11.26 -14.03 2.68
C GLY A 181 -11.43 -13.24 1.38
N LYS A 182 -10.47 -12.38 0.99
CA LYS A 182 -10.50 -11.53 -0.20
C LYS A 182 -9.41 -11.96 -1.18
N TYR A 183 -9.82 -12.58 -2.27
CA TYR A 183 -8.91 -13.00 -3.35
C TYR A 183 -8.14 -11.82 -3.96
N THR A 184 -8.73 -10.62 -3.98
CA THR A 184 -8.10 -9.41 -4.54
C THR A 184 -6.82 -9.03 -3.79
N SER A 185 -6.75 -9.21 -2.47
CA SER A 185 -5.53 -8.92 -1.71
C SER A 185 -4.42 -9.91 -2.07
N VAL A 186 -4.77 -11.19 -2.17
CA VAL A 186 -3.84 -12.28 -2.48
C VAL A 186 -3.24 -12.10 -3.88
N ILE A 187 -4.09 -11.87 -4.90
CA ILE A 187 -3.63 -11.65 -6.28
C ILE A 187 -2.71 -10.43 -6.35
N ARG A 188 -3.09 -9.31 -5.73
CA ARG A 188 -2.24 -8.11 -5.69
C ARG A 188 -0.88 -8.39 -5.05
N CYS A 189 -0.85 -9.09 -3.92
CA CYS A 189 0.38 -9.44 -3.22
C CYS A 189 1.28 -10.32 -4.09
N ALA A 190 0.70 -11.34 -4.75
CA ALA A 190 1.46 -12.26 -5.57
C ALA A 190 2.01 -11.60 -6.83
N LEU A 191 1.21 -10.77 -7.52
CA LEU A 191 1.66 -10.02 -8.69
C LEU A 191 2.79 -9.04 -8.33
N ASN A 192 2.65 -8.31 -7.21
CA ASN A 192 3.70 -7.43 -6.71
C ASN A 192 5.00 -8.20 -6.41
N ALA A 193 4.89 -9.30 -5.67
CA ALA A 193 6.03 -10.13 -5.32
C ALA A 193 6.74 -10.69 -6.56
N SER A 194 5.99 -11.24 -7.51
CA SER A 194 6.54 -11.83 -8.73
C SER A 194 7.14 -10.79 -9.66
N SER A 195 6.59 -9.58 -9.73
CA SER A 195 7.21 -8.48 -10.48
C SER A 195 8.58 -8.11 -9.90
N ILE A 196 8.67 -7.94 -8.58
CA ILE A 196 9.92 -7.61 -7.89
C ILE A 196 10.95 -8.73 -8.07
N LEU A 197 10.56 -9.98 -7.77
CA LEU A 197 11.45 -11.13 -7.91
C LEU A 197 11.90 -11.34 -9.35
N GLY A 198 11.01 -11.12 -10.33
CA GLY A 198 11.33 -11.15 -11.76
C GLY A 198 12.37 -10.10 -12.16
N ASN A 199 12.21 -8.86 -11.70
CA ASN A 199 13.20 -7.79 -11.92
C ASN A 199 14.56 -8.10 -11.27
N MET A 200 14.59 -8.96 -10.25
CA MET A 200 15.79 -9.47 -9.60
C MET A 200 16.35 -10.77 -10.20
N ALA A 201 15.79 -11.23 -11.34
CA ALA A 201 16.11 -12.50 -11.99
C ALA A 201 15.87 -13.76 -11.13
N LEU A 202 14.98 -13.67 -10.13
CA LEU A 202 14.55 -14.78 -9.25
C LEU A 202 13.30 -15.46 -9.82
N PHE A 203 13.40 -15.97 -11.04
CA PHE A 203 12.24 -16.50 -11.78
C PHE A 203 11.60 -17.73 -11.14
N LYS A 204 12.39 -18.59 -10.48
CA LYS A 204 11.86 -19.80 -9.82
C LYS A 204 10.99 -19.43 -8.63
N GLU A 205 11.45 -18.50 -7.81
CA GLU A 205 10.72 -18.00 -6.66
C GLU A 205 9.47 -17.22 -7.11
N ALA A 206 9.59 -16.38 -8.15
CA ALA A 206 8.45 -15.67 -8.72
C ALA A 206 7.35 -16.63 -9.22
N ALA A 207 7.74 -17.71 -9.91
CA ALA A 207 6.81 -18.73 -10.38
C ALA A 207 6.16 -19.49 -9.22
N SER A 208 6.94 -19.88 -8.19
CA SER A 208 6.43 -20.56 -7.01
C SER A 208 5.35 -19.75 -6.30
N LEU A 209 5.50 -18.43 -6.20
CA LEU A 209 4.48 -17.58 -5.58
C LEU A 209 3.22 -17.49 -6.43
N ILE A 210 3.32 -17.41 -7.76
CA ILE A 210 2.15 -17.38 -8.65
C ILE A 210 1.38 -18.69 -8.58
N SER A 211 2.06 -19.83 -8.49
CA SER A 211 1.40 -21.14 -8.35
C SER A 211 0.53 -21.25 -7.10
N THR A 212 0.79 -20.45 -6.04
CA THR A 212 -0.10 -20.41 -4.86
C THR A 212 -1.48 -19.82 -5.17
N ILE A 213 -1.59 -18.99 -6.22
CA ILE A 213 -2.85 -18.40 -6.69
C ILE A 213 -3.71 -19.42 -7.44
N ASP A 214 -3.08 -20.36 -8.15
CA ASP A 214 -3.77 -21.33 -9.03
C ASP A 214 -4.79 -22.18 -8.24
N ASN A 215 -4.42 -22.56 -7.02
CA ASN A 215 -5.29 -23.26 -6.07
C ASN A 215 -6.52 -22.44 -5.63
N ILE A 216 -6.48 -21.10 -5.73
CA ILE A 216 -7.56 -20.20 -5.31
C ILE A 216 -8.52 -19.95 -6.47
N VAL A 217 -8.00 -19.86 -7.69
CA VAL A 217 -8.80 -19.68 -8.91
C VAL A 217 -9.73 -20.88 -9.14
N GLY A 218 -9.26 -22.10 -8.85
CA GLY A 218 -10.10 -23.30 -8.90
C GLY A 218 -11.34 -23.26 -7.98
N PHE A 219 -11.26 -22.53 -6.86
CA PHE A 219 -12.38 -22.32 -5.92
C PHE A 219 -13.34 -21.19 -6.32
N LEU A 220 -12.91 -20.25 -7.17
CA LEU A 220 -13.73 -19.13 -7.63
C LEU A 220 -14.56 -19.47 -8.88
N PHE A 221 -14.16 -20.52 -9.62
CA PHE A 221 -14.80 -20.96 -10.85
C PHE A 221 -15.43 -22.36 -10.76
N SER A 222 -15.47 -22.97 -9.57
CA SER A 222 -16.29 -24.18 -9.27
C SER A 222 -17.51 -23.79 -8.46
#